data_AF-A0A2E3HV38-F1
#
_entry.id   AF-A0A2E3HV38-F1
#
_cell.length_a   1.000
_cell.length_b   1.000
_cell.length_c   1.000
_cell.angle_alpha   90.00
_cell.angle_beta   90.00
_cell.angle_gamma   90.00
#
_symmetry.space_group_name_H-M   'P 1'
#
loop_
_entity.id
_entity.type
_entity.pdbx_description
1 polymer ?
#
loop_
_entity_poly.entity_id
_entity_poly.type
_entity_poly.pdbx_seq_one_letter_code
_entity_poly.pdbx_strand_id
1 'polypeptide(L)'
;NASNWIDFSGTANHIDQSTTSETLNAATMIVVTKAGALTPTDSNAGGIQLSDSSVYDEVLVFDRVLTDSEKTQINTYLIGKWGVSGSSGSGNEIFSYTGSVQTFTSPSGVTSIQIEAWGAEGGGRVLSGNSASGLGGKGGYSSGTLSVTPNQDLYVYVGGHGSSSTNGVAAGGWNGGGSGHASSSGEPGNGGGGATDVRTVNGSWNDATSLASRVIVAAGGGGGGEDPSDLYGYGGGLTGSGYSSSYDATQTSAGNGGGFGYGGSTNLGDGGGGGGGYYGGGTYSGSSVGNDTQGGGGGSSYIAGVSNGTTQSGIRSGHGSVKISYDATSPGTYSNTVDSVPNKVLSNFTVSSNRTLSFTDADGTSQREDYVSNNQETLGFSDFGIQVTLDSTYAPSSGLNGTNMEIAAGRDLQIGVDNDINHQLQLGISSVTASGLRIDGSQVLDIDQARAAITSLDDATDMVNQERSYLGSMQNRLSFIMSNLTGQTQNVEVSRSSIEDTDFAADATDLAKNQILAQSATAMLAQASAISQNILSLVAA
;
A
#
# COMPACT_ATOMS: atom_id res chain seq x y z
N ASN A 1 -9.99 16.58 -41.69
CA ASN A 1 -10.20 16.43 -43.14
C ASN A 1 -10.71 15.04 -43.41
N ALA A 2 -11.91 14.92 -43.97
CA ALA A 2 -12.61 13.65 -44.18
C ALA A 2 -12.06 12.85 -45.40
N SER A 3 -10.74 12.74 -45.54
CA SER A 3 -10.09 12.22 -46.75
C SER A 3 -9.20 10.99 -46.54
N ASN A 4 -8.89 10.60 -45.29
CA ASN A 4 -7.94 9.52 -45.02
C ASN A 4 -8.51 8.45 -44.07
N TRP A 5 -9.59 7.79 -44.47
CA TRP A 5 -9.95 6.50 -43.88
C TRP A 5 -9.42 5.39 -44.79
N ILE A 6 -8.55 4.52 -44.27
CA ILE A 6 -8.14 3.29 -44.95
C ILE A 6 -9.10 2.20 -44.48
N ASP A 7 -9.92 1.72 -45.40
CA ASP A 7 -10.85 0.61 -45.19
C ASP A 7 -10.13 -0.71 -45.48
N PHE A 8 -9.98 -1.56 -44.46
CA PHE A 8 -9.43 -2.92 -44.59
C PHE A 8 -10.51 -3.98 -44.82
N SER A 9 -11.78 -3.60 -45.03
CA SER A 9 -12.84 -4.52 -45.44
C SER A 9 -12.70 -4.90 -46.92
N GLY A 10 -11.72 -5.76 -47.20
CA GLY A 10 -11.75 -6.72 -48.29
C GLY A 10 -12.30 -6.24 -49.64
N THR A 11 -11.88 -5.09 -50.16
CA THR A 11 -11.91 -4.79 -51.61
C THR A 11 -10.88 -3.72 -51.96
N ALA A 12 -9.75 -4.18 -52.53
CA ALA A 12 -8.74 -3.44 -53.30
C ALA A 12 -8.20 -2.09 -52.76
N ASN A 13 -7.01 -2.14 -52.16
CA ASN A 13 -5.89 -1.27 -52.57
C ASN A 13 -4.55 -1.93 -52.20
N HIS A 14 -3.89 -2.47 -53.22
CA HIS A 14 -2.51 -2.94 -53.18
C HIS A 14 -1.59 -1.73 -52.97
N ILE A 15 -0.79 -1.70 -51.89
CA ILE A 15 0.45 -0.91 -51.93
C ILE A 15 1.48 -1.81 -52.60
N ASP A 16 1.78 -1.46 -53.84
CA ASP A 16 2.80 -2.11 -54.66
C ASP A 16 4.19 -1.90 -54.04
N GLN A 17 5.00 -2.96 -54.02
CA GLN A 17 6.39 -2.87 -53.57
C GLN A 17 7.20 -2.08 -54.60
N SER A 18 7.25 -0.75 -54.44
CA SER A 18 7.97 0.14 -55.33
C SER A 18 8.86 1.11 -54.53
N THR A 19 10.11 0.70 -54.36
CA THR A 19 11.38 1.43 -54.19
C THR A 19 11.43 2.96 -54.05
N THR A 20 10.65 3.58 -53.15
CA THR A 20 11.01 4.90 -52.60
C THR A 20 10.69 4.96 -51.12
N SER A 21 11.74 5.12 -50.31
CA SER A 21 11.67 5.43 -48.88
C SER A 21 10.89 6.74 -48.68
N GLU A 22 9.59 6.64 -48.41
CA GLU A 22 8.86 7.75 -47.81
C GLU A 22 9.01 7.67 -46.29
N THR A 23 9.81 8.59 -45.74
CA THR A 23 9.99 8.75 -44.31
C THR A 23 8.69 9.28 -43.71
N LEU A 24 7.94 8.43 -43.01
CA LEU A 24 6.79 8.87 -42.21
C LEU A 24 7.31 9.71 -41.04
N ASN A 25 7.00 11.00 -41.04
CA ASN A 25 7.37 11.92 -39.96
C ASN A 25 6.59 11.56 -38.69
N ALA A 26 7.30 11.23 -37.61
CA ALA A 26 6.83 11.13 -36.22
C ALA A 26 5.36 10.69 -36.04
N ALA A 27 5.05 9.44 -36.40
CA ALA A 27 3.73 8.83 -36.25
C ALA A 27 3.68 7.97 -34.97
N THR A 28 2.60 8.08 -34.19
CA THR A 28 2.28 7.09 -33.14
C THR A 28 1.57 5.92 -33.81
N MET A 29 2.10 4.70 -33.68
CA MET A 29 1.47 3.49 -34.21
C MET A 29 0.91 2.64 -33.07
N ILE A 30 -0.36 2.21 -33.18
CA ILE A 30 -0.99 1.26 -32.25
C ILE A 30 -1.23 -0.05 -33.00
N VAL A 31 -0.63 -1.14 -32.51
CA VAL A 31 -0.73 -2.48 -33.10
C VAL A 31 -1.51 -3.39 -32.16
N VAL A 32 -2.64 -3.95 -32.65
CA VAL A 32 -3.49 -4.86 -31.86
C VAL A 32 -3.25 -6.29 -32.32
N THR A 33 -2.80 -7.16 -31.41
CA THR A 33 -2.53 -8.59 -31.70
C THR A 33 -3.66 -9.47 -31.17
N LYS A 34 -3.77 -10.70 -31.69
CA LYS A 34 -4.73 -11.73 -31.22
C LYS A 34 -4.64 -12.06 -29.72
N ALA A 35 -3.51 -11.76 -29.07
CA ALA A 35 -3.28 -12.01 -27.65
C ALA A 35 -3.51 -10.76 -26.76
N GLY A 36 -4.02 -9.66 -27.32
CA GLY A 36 -4.19 -8.38 -26.64
C GLY A 36 -3.44 -7.24 -27.32
N ALA A 37 -3.80 -6.00 -26.98
CA ALA A 37 -3.19 -4.80 -27.53
C ALA A 37 -1.74 -4.65 -27.01
N LEU A 38 -0.79 -4.37 -27.89
CA LEU A 38 0.52 -3.83 -27.48
C LEU A 38 0.32 -2.33 -27.20
N THR A 39 0.72 -1.89 -26.01
CA THR A 39 0.65 -0.48 -25.59
C THR A 39 1.46 0.42 -26.53
N PRO A 40 1.04 1.69 -26.73
CA PRO A 40 1.75 2.63 -27.58
C PRO A 40 3.17 2.85 -27.03
N THR A 41 4.17 2.33 -27.75
CA THR A 41 5.57 2.68 -27.50
C THR A 41 5.87 3.93 -28.30
N ASP A 42 6.10 5.03 -27.60
CA ASP A 42 6.58 6.29 -28.18
C ASP A 42 8.05 6.09 -28.58
N SER A 43 8.27 5.38 -29.69
CA SER A 43 9.60 5.17 -30.23
C SER A 43 9.93 6.31 -31.18
N ASN A 44 10.48 7.37 -30.61
CA ASN A 44 11.33 8.32 -31.34
C ASN A 44 12.61 7.61 -31.81
N ALA A 45 12.50 6.68 -32.77
CA ALA A 45 13.52 6.24 -33.72
C ALA A 45 13.12 4.91 -34.37
N GLY A 46 12.88 4.94 -35.69
CA GLY A 46 12.88 3.75 -36.54
C GLY A 46 11.51 3.07 -36.67
N GLY A 47 10.96 3.09 -37.88
CA GLY A 47 9.70 2.43 -38.20
C GLY A 47 9.69 0.95 -37.78
N ILE A 48 8.60 0.53 -37.13
CA ILE A 48 8.37 -0.85 -36.73
C ILE A 48 8.07 -1.68 -37.99
N GLN A 49 8.83 -2.75 -38.21
CA GLN A 49 8.57 -3.74 -39.26
C GLN A 49 7.53 -4.75 -38.76
N LEU A 50 6.33 -4.74 -39.35
CA LEU A 50 5.31 -5.77 -39.13
C LEU A 50 5.67 -7.00 -39.98
N SER A 51 6.24 -8.03 -39.35
CA SER A 51 6.90 -9.14 -40.06
C SER A 51 6.00 -10.35 -40.34
N ASP A 52 4.80 -10.42 -39.75
CA ASP A 52 3.88 -11.55 -39.96
C ASP A 52 2.41 -11.13 -39.81
N SER A 53 1.66 -11.12 -40.92
CA SER A 53 0.24 -10.75 -40.95
C SER A 53 -0.69 -11.75 -40.27
N SER A 54 -0.20 -12.91 -39.82
CA SER A 54 -1.01 -13.93 -39.13
C SER A 54 -1.28 -13.61 -37.65
N VAL A 55 -0.50 -12.67 -37.09
CA VAL A 55 -0.48 -12.29 -35.66
C VAL A 55 -1.38 -11.08 -35.34
N TYR A 56 -1.75 -10.30 -36.37
CA TYR A 56 -2.46 -9.03 -36.23
C TYR A 56 -3.87 -9.10 -36.84
N ASP A 57 -4.88 -8.60 -36.11
CA ASP A 57 -6.24 -8.46 -36.64
C ASP A 57 -6.54 -7.03 -37.13
N GLU A 58 -5.93 -6.00 -36.51
CA GLU A 58 -6.14 -4.58 -36.87
C GLU A 58 -4.91 -3.72 -36.51
N VAL A 59 -4.54 -2.79 -37.39
CA VAL A 59 -3.43 -1.84 -37.20
C VAL A 59 -3.95 -0.41 -37.36
N LEU A 60 -3.76 0.41 -36.33
CA LEU A 60 -4.17 1.82 -36.32
C LEU A 60 -2.92 2.70 -36.43
N VAL A 61 -2.85 3.48 -37.50
CA VAL A 61 -1.74 4.40 -37.78
C VAL A 61 -2.26 5.83 -37.74
N PHE A 62 -1.61 6.68 -36.94
CA PHE A 62 -1.97 8.09 -36.83
C PHE A 62 -0.90 8.96 -37.49
N ASP A 63 -1.33 9.93 -38.28
CA ASP A 63 -0.46 10.87 -39.01
C ASP A 63 0.12 11.98 -38.12
N ARG A 64 -0.14 11.92 -36.81
CA ARG A 64 0.29 12.87 -35.80
C ARG A 64 0.29 12.27 -34.40
N VAL A 65 0.94 12.95 -33.47
CA VAL A 65 0.83 12.69 -32.03
C VAL A 65 -0.60 12.98 -31.57
N LEU A 66 -1.19 12.01 -30.86
CA LEU A 66 -2.54 12.09 -30.32
C LEU A 66 -2.58 12.92 -29.04
N THR A 67 -3.66 13.68 -28.85
CA THR A 67 -3.98 14.32 -27.56
C THR A 67 -4.52 13.30 -26.57
N ASP A 68 -4.49 13.60 -25.26
CA ASP A 68 -4.94 12.65 -24.23
C ASP A 68 -6.44 12.34 -24.30
N SER A 69 -7.24 13.30 -24.76
CA SER A 69 -8.67 13.10 -25.05
C SER A 69 -8.88 12.09 -26.21
N GLU A 70 -8.07 12.20 -27.27
CA GLU A 70 -8.15 11.28 -28.42
C GLU A 70 -7.66 9.87 -28.05
N LYS A 71 -6.59 9.77 -27.25
CA LYS A 71 -6.14 8.48 -26.70
C LYS A 71 -7.24 7.80 -25.88
N THR A 72 -7.98 8.57 -25.08
CA THR A 72 -9.11 8.08 -24.28
C THR A 72 -10.26 7.56 -25.15
N GLN A 73 -10.59 8.27 -26.23
CA GLN A 73 -11.62 7.84 -27.19
C GLN A 73 -11.22 6.58 -27.94
N ILE A 74 -9.95 6.49 -28.38
CA ILE A 74 -9.42 5.31 -29.05
C ILE A 74 -9.42 4.10 -28.11
N ASN A 75 -9.02 4.29 -26.85
CA ASN A 75 -9.12 3.23 -25.84
C ASN A 75 -10.56 2.77 -25.63
N THR A 76 -11.52 3.70 -25.58
CA THR A 76 -12.96 3.37 -25.46
C THR A 76 -13.45 2.54 -26.66
N TYR A 77 -13.03 2.90 -27.88
CA TYR A 77 -13.34 2.16 -29.09
C TYR A 77 -12.74 0.74 -29.08
N LEU A 78 -11.46 0.62 -28.71
CA LEU A 78 -10.75 -0.67 -28.66
C LEU A 78 -11.36 -1.60 -27.61
N ILE A 79 -11.73 -1.07 -26.44
CA ILE A 79 -12.46 -1.81 -25.39
C ILE A 79 -13.81 -2.31 -25.92
N GLY A 80 -14.58 -1.45 -26.59
CA GLY A 80 -15.91 -1.79 -27.11
C GLY A 80 -15.89 -2.83 -28.23
N LYS A 81 -14.82 -2.85 -29.06
CA LYS A 81 -14.71 -3.73 -30.23
C LYS A 81 -14.10 -5.10 -29.90
N TRP A 82 -13.08 -5.13 -29.03
CA TRP A 82 -12.27 -6.35 -28.80
C TRP A 82 -12.37 -6.89 -27.38
N GLY A 83 -13.11 -6.24 -26.48
CA GLY A 83 -13.21 -6.67 -25.07
C GLY A 83 -11.89 -6.61 -24.30
N VAL A 84 -10.85 -6.02 -24.90
CA VAL A 84 -9.54 -5.83 -24.27
C VAL A 84 -9.71 -4.73 -23.24
N SER A 85 -9.84 -5.12 -21.98
CA SER A 85 -9.69 -4.20 -20.86
C SER A 85 -8.28 -3.63 -20.99
N GLY A 86 -8.14 -2.35 -21.36
CA GLY A 86 -6.86 -1.68 -21.24
C GLY A 86 -6.34 -1.94 -19.84
N SER A 87 -5.08 -2.38 -19.72
CA SER A 87 -4.45 -2.54 -18.43
C SER A 87 -4.52 -1.20 -17.72
N SER A 88 -5.49 -1.01 -16.82
CA SER A 88 -5.39 0.00 -15.80
C SER A 88 -4.09 -0.36 -15.08
N GLY A 89 -3.04 0.42 -15.28
CA GLY A 89 -1.76 0.17 -14.66
C GLY A 89 -1.81 0.65 -13.22
N SER A 90 -1.17 -0.07 -12.30
CA SER A 90 -0.73 0.53 -11.04
C SER A 90 0.12 1.76 -11.36
N GLY A 91 -0.20 2.90 -10.75
CA GLY A 91 0.41 4.18 -11.07
C GLY A 91 0.58 5.07 -9.85
N ASN A 92 1.36 6.13 -10.02
CA ASN A 92 1.37 7.23 -9.07
C ASN A 92 1.44 8.58 -9.80
N GLU A 93 0.83 9.59 -9.21
CA GLU A 93 0.83 10.97 -9.68
C GLU A 93 1.29 11.89 -8.55
N ILE A 94 2.18 12.83 -8.88
CA ILE A 94 2.75 13.77 -7.93
C ILE A 94 2.29 15.19 -8.30
N PHE A 95 1.57 15.82 -7.38
CA PHE A 95 1.11 17.19 -7.48
C PHE A 95 2.06 18.09 -6.70
N SER A 96 2.76 18.96 -7.43
CA SER A 96 3.62 20.00 -6.86
C SER A 96 2.85 21.32 -6.73
N TYR A 97 3.40 22.27 -5.98
CA TYR A 97 2.76 23.57 -5.80
C TYR A 97 2.66 24.36 -7.11
N THR A 98 1.45 24.86 -7.41
CA THR A 98 1.17 25.71 -8.59
C THR A 98 0.53 27.05 -8.24
N GLY A 99 0.14 27.26 -6.97
CA GLY A 99 -0.65 28.42 -6.54
C GLY A 99 -2.14 28.37 -6.95
N SER A 100 -2.60 27.23 -7.47
CA SER A 100 -4.00 26.99 -7.84
C SER A 100 -4.42 25.56 -7.51
N VAL A 101 -5.73 25.30 -7.52
CA VAL A 101 -6.26 23.94 -7.42
C VAL A 101 -5.80 23.10 -8.63
N GLN A 102 -5.52 21.82 -8.39
CA GLN A 102 -5.25 20.80 -9.40
C GLN A 102 -6.30 19.69 -9.28
N THR A 103 -6.51 18.91 -10.34
CA THR A 103 -7.49 17.82 -10.34
C THR A 103 -6.79 16.50 -10.56
N PHE A 104 -7.13 15.51 -9.74
CA PHE A 104 -6.85 14.10 -9.96
C PHE A 104 -8.15 13.40 -10.33
N THR A 105 -8.16 12.68 -11.45
CA THR A 105 -9.32 11.85 -11.85
C THR A 105 -8.95 10.39 -11.62
N SER A 106 -9.67 9.72 -10.71
CA SER A 106 -9.45 8.30 -10.42
C SER A 106 -9.55 7.48 -11.71
N PRO A 107 -8.54 6.68 -12.08
CA PRO A 107 -8.58 5.91 -13.32
C PRO A 107 -9.75 4.93 -13.38
N SER A 108 -10.09 4.49 -14.59
CA SER A 108 -11.11 3.48 -14.78
C SER A 108 -10.75 2.22 -13.99
N GLY A 109 -11.69 1.83 -13.14
CA GLY A 109 -11.62 0.63 -12.34
C GLY A 109 -10.89 0.75 -11.01
N VAL A 110 -10.27 1.89 -10.71
CA VAL A 110 -9.68 2.13 -9.39
C VAL A 110 -10.79 2.43 -8.39
N THR A 111 -10.87 1.63 -7.33
CA THR A 111 -11.83 1.81 -6.22
C THR A 111 -11.16 2.28 -4.92
N SER A 112 -9.83 2.32 -4.89
CA SER A 112 -9.07 2.81 -3.75
C SER A 112 -7.74 3.44 -4.17
N ILE A 113 -7.35 4.50 -3.49
CA ILE A 113 -6.08 5.21 -3.69
C ILE A 113 -5.35 5.41 -2.36
N GLN A 114 -4.03 5.41 -2.39
CA GLN A 114 -3.17 5.90 -1.31
C GLN A 114 -2.82 7.36 -1.54
N ILE A 115 -3.00 8.18 -0.51
CA ILE A 115 -2.64 9.60 -0.54
C ILE A 115 -1.50 9.81 0.45
N GLU A 116 -0.47 10.52 0.01
CA GLU A 116 0.60 11.06 0.83
C GLU A 116 0.64 12.57 0.61
N ALA A 117 0.45 13.36 1.67
CA ALA A 117 0.40 14.81 1.61
C ALA A 117 1.46 15.42 2.53
N TRP A 118 2.15 16.45 2.04
CA TRP A 118 3.11 17.24 2.79
C TRP A 118 2.67 18.71 2.80
N GLY A 119 2.48 19.28 3.98
CA GLY A 119 2.18 20.70 4.15
C GLY A 119 3.40 21.58 3.87
N ALA A 120 3.20 22.88 3.66
CA ALA A 120 4.30 23.79 3.35
C ALA A 120 4.98 24.35 4.61
N GLU A 121 6.24 24.73 4.45
CA GLU A 121 7.02 25.44 5.46
C GLU A 121 6.59 26.91 5.58
N GLY A 122 6.66 27.47 6.79
CA GLY A 122 6.52 28.90 7.01
C GLY A 122 7.75 29.70 6.57
N GLY A 123 7.60 31.00 6.35
CA GLY A 123 8.70 31.90 6.05
C GLY A 123 9.71 31.97 7.20
N GLY A 124 10.96 32.31 6.88
CA GLY A 124 12.04 32.43 7.86
C GLY A 124 13.42 32.58 7.23
N ARG A 125 14.47 32.56 8.05
CA ARG A 125 15.84 32.92 7.60
C ARG A 125 16.44 32.04 6.52
N VAL A 126 16.07 30.74 6.49
CA VAL A 126 16.65 29.77 5.53
C VAL A 126 16.27 30.09 4.08
N LEU A 127 15.07 30.62 3.87
CA LEU A 127 14.51 30.81 2.53
C LEU A 127 14.44 32.29 2.12
N SER A 128 14.56 33.21 3.07
CA SER A 128 14.63 34.66 2.83
C SER A 128 16.06 35.20 2.70
N GLY A 129 17.07 34.45 3.17
CA GLY A 129 18.46 34.91 3.24
C GLY A 129 18.71 36.00 4.30
N ASN A 130 17.69 36.37 5.09
CA ASN A 130 17.83 37.33 6.18
C ASN A 130 18.33 36.62 7.44
N SER A 131 19.55 36.93 7.86
CA SER A 131 20.16 36.31 9.05
C SER A 131 19.54 36.77 10.38
N ALA A 132 18.72 37.83 10.35
CA ALA A 132 18.04 38.33 11.54
C ALA A 132 16.80 37.52 11.93
N SER A 133 16.15 36.78 11.02
CA SER A 133 14.86 36.12 11.34
C SER A 133 14.95 34.74 12.00
N GLY A 134 13.88 34.37 12.71
CA GLY A 134 13.61 32.99 13.14
C GLY A 134 13.50 32.00 11.97
N LEU A 135 13.61 30.70 12.25
CA LEU A 135 13.28 29.68 11.24
C LEU A 135 11.77 29.60 11.09
N GLY A 136 11.31 29.29 9.89
CA GLY A 136 9.93 28.88 9.70
C GLY A 136 9.72 27.46 10.20
N GLY A 137 8.52 27.18 10.68
CA GLY A 137 8.09 25.82 10.98
C GLY A 137 7.95 25.01 9.70
N LYS A 138 8.53 23.82 9.70
CA LYS A 138 8.31 22.81 8.67
C LYS A 138 6.85 22.37 8.63
N GLY A 139 6.37 22.07 7.43
CA GLY A 139 5.04 21.52 7.22
C GLY A 139 4.95 20.05 7.67
N GLY A 140 3.72 19.61 7.96
CA GLY A 140 3.43 18.27 8.41
C GLY A 140 3.37 17.26 7.27
N TYR A 141 3.24 15.98 7.65
CA TYR A 141 2.94 14.88 6.75
C TYR A 141 1.63 14.22 7.18
N SER A 142 0.83 13.80 6.20
CA SER A 142 -0.35 12.98 6.41
C SER A 142 -0.43 11.94 5.30
N SER A 143 -0.74 10.70 5.65
CA SER A 143 -0.98 9.63 4.67
C SER A 143 -2.17 8.78 5.07
N GLY A 144 -2.85 8.19 4.09
CA GLY A 144 -3.89 7.20 4.31
C GLY A 144 -4.56 6.76 3.02
N THR A 145 -5.47 5.79 3.16
CA THR A 145 -6.18 5.15 2.05
C THR A 145 -7.57 5.74 1.89
N LEU A 146 -7.91 6.19 0.70
CA LEU A 146 -9.25 6.68 0.36
C LEU A 146 -9.97 5.66 -0.53
N SER A 147 -11.25 5.40 -0.22
CA SER A 147 -12.14 4.70 -1.15
C SER A 147 -12.69 5.70 -2.17
N VAL A 148 -12.60 5.37 -3.45
CA VAL A 148 -13.03 6.22 -4.56
C VAL A 148 -13.95 5.44 -5.50
N THR A 149 -14.78 6.14 -6.25
CA THR A 149 -15.46 5.54 -7.41
C THR A 149 -14.57 5.68 -8.64
N PRO A 150 -14.59 4.72 -9.58
CA PRO A 150 -13.94 4.87 -10.88
C PRO A 150 -14.34 6.18 -11.57
N ASN A 151 -13.37 6.88 -12.16
CA ASN A 151 -13.56 8.18 -12.81
C ASN A 151 -14.03 9.32 -11.87
N GLN A 152 -13.87 9.15 -10.55
CA GLN A 152 -14.14 10.22 -9.60
C GLN A 152 -13.07 11.30 -9.65
N ASP A 153 -13.50 12.56 -9.74
CA ASP A 153 -12.60 13.71 -9.57
C ASP A 153 -12.35 13.99 -8.08
N LEU A 154 -11.09 14.22 -7.76
CA LEU A 154 -10.60 14.74 -6.49
C LEU A 154 -9.80 16.01 -6.75
N TYR A 155 -9.93 16.98 -5.86
CA TYR A 155 -9.33 18.30 -6.00
C TYR A 155 -8.17 18.45 -5.04
N VAL A 156 -6.98 18.70 -5.58
CA VAL A 156 -5.72 18.74 -4.87
C VAL A 156 -5.29 20.18 -4.66
N TYR A 157 -5.13 20.57 -3.39
CA TYR A 157 -4.70 21.90 -2.97
C TYR A 157 -3.34 21.74 -2.30
N VAL A 158 -2.29 22.14 -3.01
CA VAL A 158 -0.91 22.03 -2.51
C VAL A 158 -0.51 23.32 -1.80
N GLY A 159 -0.05 23.24 -0.55
CA GLY A 159 0.33 24.41 0.24
C GLY A 159 1.49 25.20 -0.35
N GLY A 160 1.36 26.51 -0.37
CA GLY A 160 2.45 27.44 -0.68
C GLY A 160 3.34 27.69 0.55
N HIS A 161 4.64 27.89 0.33
CA HIS A 161 5.55 28.35 1.38
C HIS A 161 5.20 29.80 1.79
N GLY A 162 5.33 30.12 3.07
CA GLY A 162 5.08 31.46 3.59
C GLY A 162 6.18 32.46 3.21
N SER A 163 5.84 33.70 2.86
CA SER A 163 6.85 34.69 2.48
C SER A 163 7.56 35.27 3.71
N SER A 164 8.70 35.91 3.51
CA SER A 164 9.33 36.78 4.52
C SER A 164 9.38 38.20 3.99
N SER A 165 9.24 39.18 4.88
CA SER A 165 9.38 40.60 4.56
C SER A 165 10.24 41.29 5.61
N THR A 166 11.02 42.28 5.18
CA THR A 166 11.79 43.17 6.06
C THR A 166 11.14 44.56 6.18
N ASN A 167 9.95 44.74 5.58
CA ASN A 167 9.16 45.95 5.70
C ASN A 167 7.71 45.67 5.24
N GLY A 168 6.74 45.83 6.14
CA GLY A 168 5.33 45.56 5.88
C GLY A 168 4.95 44.08 5.89
N VAL A 169 3.88 43.73 5.16
CA VAL A 169 3.26 42.41 5.22
C VAL A 169 4.13 41.33 4.56
N ALA A 170 4.38 40.25 5.29
CA ALA A 170 4.92 39.00 4.79
C ALA A 170 3.77 38.04 4.51
N ALA A 171 3.40 37.88 3.23
CA ALA A 171 2.23 37.11 2.85
C ALA A 171 2.33 35.64 3.32
N GLY A 172 1.23 35.13 3.88
CA GLY A 172 1.08 33.71 4.18
C GLY A 172 1.08 32.86 2.90
N GLY A 173 1.46 31.60 3.07
CA GLY A 173 1.47 30.59 2.02
C GLY A 173 0.07 30.27 1.51
N TRP A 174 -0.04 30.07 0.20
CA TRP A 174 -1.32 29.74 -0.45
C TRP A 174 -1.94 28.46 0.14
N ASN A 175 -3.27 28.41 0.20
CA ASN A 175 -4.08 27.44 0.94
C ASN A 175 -3.98 27.59 2.48
N GLY A 176 -4.15 28.82 2.95
CA GLY A 176 -4.49 29.10 4.34
C GLY A 176 -3.35 29.46 5.28
N GLY A 177 -2.16 29.79 4.80
CA GLY A 177 -1.13 30.40 5.64
C GLY A 177 -1.53 31.80 6.09
N GLY A 178 -1.34 32.12 7.37
CA GLY A 178 -1.51 33.46 7.92
C GLY A 178 -0.35 34.38 7.56
N SER A 179 -0.58 35.69 7.47
CA SER A 179 0.48 36.65 7.14
C SER A 179 1.28 37.09 8.37
N GLY A 180 2.57 37.30 8.18
CA GLY A 180 3.46 37.99 9.11
C GLY A 180 3.48 39.50 8.84
N HIS A 181 4.05 40.29 9.74
CA HIS A 181 4.29 41.72 9.54
C HIS A 181 5.68 42.12 10.05
N ALA A 182 6.31 43.07 9.35
CA ALA A 182 7.62 43.63 9.67
C ALA A 182 7.51 45.16 9.81
N SER A 183 7.98 45.72 10.90
CA SER A 183 7.99 47.16 11.16
C SER A 183 9.31 47.82 10.70
N SER A 184 10.40 47.04 10.64
CA SER A 184 11.71 47.51 10.21
C SER A 184 12.56 46.41 9.56
N SER A 185 13.71 46.78 8.98
CA SER A 185 14.63 45.82 8.38
C SER A 185 15.38 44.95 9.40
N GLY A 186 15.38 45.36 10.68
CA GLY A 186 15.92 44.57 11.79
C GLY A 186 14.91 43.58 12.36
N GLU A 187 13.62 43.84 12.15
CA GLU A 187 12.50 43.09 12.74
C GLU A 187 11.64 42.43 11.63
N PRO A 188 12.13 41.33 11.01
CA PRO A 188 11.47 40.72 9.86
C PRO A 188 10.19 39.97 10.23
N GLY A 189 9.18 40.14 9.39
CA GLY A 189 7.91 39.41 9.45
C GLY A 189 7.94 38.16 8.58
N ASN A 190 7.30 37.09 9.03
CA ASN A 190 7.29 35.82 8.30
C ASN A 190 5.88 35.24 8.22
N GLY A 191 5.38 34.99 7.02
CA GLY A 191 4.09 34.34 6.80
C GLY A 191 4.14 32.85 7.16
N GLY A 192 3.03 32.29 7.63
CA GLY A 192 2.88 30.86 7.84
C GLY A 192 2.75 30.11 6.52
N GLY A 193 3.14 28.84 6.50
CA GLY A 193 2.98 27.94 5.36
C GLY A 193 1.53 27.52 5.15
N GLY A 194 1.16 27.28 3.91
CA GLY A 194 -0.16 26.76 3.54
C GLY A 194 -0.34 25.28 3.85
N ALA A 195 -1.60 24.89 4.08
CA ALA A 195 -1.95 23.48 4.18
C ALA A 195 -1.87 22.79 2.82
N THR A 196 -1.64 21.48 2.83
CA THR A 196 -1.81 20.64 1.65
C THR A 196 -2.94 19.65 1.91
N ASP A 197 -3.94 19.61 1.04
CA ASP A 197 -5.11 18.77 1.25
C ASP A 197 -5.74 18.27 -0.06
N VAL A 198 -6.55 17.22 0.08
CA VAL A 198 -7.36 16.65 -1.01
C VAL A 198 -8.83 16.77 -0.62
N ARG A 199 -9.68 17.15 -1.58
CA ARG A 199 -11.10 17.47 -1.40
C ARG A 199 -11.97 16.73 -2.41
N THR A 200 -13.22 16.47 -2.05
CA THR A 200 -14.22 15.90 -2.97
C THR A 200 -15.10 16.96 -3.64
N VAL A 201 -15.06 18.22 -3.18
CA VAL A 201 -15.79 19.35 -3.76
C VAL A 201 -14.81 20.44 -4.21
N ASN A 202 -14.92 20.84 -5.48
CA ASN A 202 -14.12 21.92 -6.05
C ASN A 202 -14.54 23.27 -5.47
N GLY A 203 -13.59 24.21 -5.44
CA GLY A 203 -13.83 25.58 -5.06
C GLY A 203 -12.53 26.37 -4.94
N SER A 204 -12.65 27.65 -4.63
CA SER A 204 -11.51 28.44 -4.16
C SER A 204 -10.92 27.79 -2.90
N TRP A 205 -9.64 28.02 -2.62
CA TRP A 205 -8.95 27.41 -1.46
C TRP A 205 -9.69 27.64 -0.14
N ASN A 206 -10.39 28.78 -0.01
CA ASN A 206 -11.16 29.22 1.15
C ASN A 206 -12.69 29.03 1.02
N ASP A 207 -13.17 28.35 -0.01
CA ASP A 207 -14.61 28.06 -0.13
C ASP A 207 -15.05 27.13 1.00
N ALA A 208 -16.12 27.51 1.72
CA ALA A 208 -16.55 26.81 2.93
C ALA A 208 -17.04 25.37 2.62
N THR A 209 -17.69 25.17 1.49
CA THR A 209 -18.21 23.85 1.08
C THR A 209 -17.05 22.95 0.67
N SER A 210 -16.12 23.49 -0.11
CA SER A 210 -14.88 22.80 -0.48
C SER A 210 -14.07 22.42 0.77
N LEU A 211 -13.81 23.35 1.69
CA LEU A 211 -13.07 23.10 2.93
C LEU A 211 -13.73 22.02 3.82
N ALA A 212 -15.06 21.93 3.84
CA ALA A 212 -15.78 20.89 4.58
C ALA A 212 -15.63 19.49 3.94
N SER A 213 -15.25 19.41 2.66
CA SER A 213 -15.11 18.17 1.89
C SER A 213 -13.68 17.58 1.91
N ARG A 214 -12.80 18.11 2.76
CA ARG A 214 -11.41 17.66 2.90
C ARG A 214 -11.38 16.22 3.42
N VAL A 215 -10.73 15.33 2.68
CA VAL A 215 -10.57 13.92 3.07
C VAL A 215 -9.28 13.67 3.84
N ILE A 216 -8.23 14.44 3.54
CA ILE A 216 -6.94 14.40 4.23
C ILE A 216 -6.29 15.78 4.18
N VAL A 217 -5.63 16.19 5.26
CA VAL A 217 -4.92 17.46 5.39
C VAL A 217 -3.55 17.23 6.03
N ALA A 218 -2.50 17.71 5.38
CA ALA A 218 -1.18 17.91 5.95
C ALA A 218 -1.00 19.41 6.22
N ALA A 219 -0.86 19.79 7.49
CA ALA A 219 -0.83 21.20 7.87
C ALA A 219 0.49 21.90 7.51
N GLY A 220 0.40 23.20 7.22
CA GLY A 220 1.56 24.07 7.08
C GLY A 220 2.15 24.48 8.43
N GLY A 221 3.44 24.76 8.45
CA GLY A 221 4.10 25.29 9.64
C GLY A 221 3.91 26.79 9.81
N GLY A 222 4.09 27.30 11.02
CA GLY A 222 4.03 28.72 11.32
C GLY A 222 5.25 29.49 10.81
N GLY A 223 5.10 30.78 10.55
CA GLY A 223 6.20 31.67 10.20
C GLY A 223 7.15 31.86 11.37
N GLY A 224 8.44 32.09 11.07
CA GLY A 224 9.45 32.37 12.08
C GLY A 224 9.20 33.66 12.86
N GLY A 225 9.70 33.70 14.09
CA GLY A 225 9.74 34.93 14.88
C GLY A 225 10.72 35.96 14.30
N GLU A 226 10.77 37.10 14.97
CA GLU A 226 11.61 38.23 14.62
C GLU A 226 13.09 37.90 14.82
N ASP A 227 13.44 37.21 15.91
CA ASP A 227 14.82 36.91 16.30
C ASP A 227 15.30 35.51 15.87
N PRO A 228 16.62 35.27 15.68
CA PRO A 228 17.13 33.96 15.27
C PRO A 228 16.90 32.85 16.29
N SER A 229 16.79 33.22 17.57
CA SER A 229 16.49 32.33 18.71
C SER A 229 15.00 32.08 18.91
N ASP A 230 14.13 32.78 18.19
CA ASP A 230 12.70 32.63 18.37
C ASP A 230 12.20 31.27 17.93
N LEU A 231 11.23 30.79 18.70
CA LEU A 231 10.53 29.55 18.46
C LEU A 231 9.47 29.75 17.38
N TYR A 232 9.14 28.65 16.71
CA TYR A 232 8.22 28.58 15.59
C TYR A 232 7.46 27.26 15.65
N GLY A 233 6.28 27.23 15.04
CA GLY A 233 5.40 26.09 15.12
C GLY A 233 5.48 25.12 13.96
N TYR A 234 5.80 23.85 14.22
CA TYR A 234 5.68 22.82 13.19
C TYR A 234 4.22 22.52 12.85
N GLY A 235 3.93 22.41 11.55
CA GLY A 235 2.65 21.93 11.07
C GLY A 235 2.55 20.41 11.21
N GLY A 236 1.36 19.91 11.50
CA GLY A 236 1.04 18.48 11.47
C GLY A 236 0.84 17.86 12.85
N GLY A 237 0.55 16.55 12.87
CA GLY A 237 0.03 15.90 14.08
C GLY A 237 -1.46 16.21 14.33
N LEU A 238 -2.06 15.55 15.32
CA LEU A 238 -3.42 15.88 15.78
C LEU A 238 -3.49 17.29 16.43
N THR A 239 -2.33 17.77 16.88
CA THR A 239 -2.10 19.11 17.41
C THR A 239 -0.87 19.70 16.72
N GLY A 240 -1.04 20.83 16.05
CA GLY A 240 0.07 21.63 15.55
C GLY A 240 0.89 22.19 16.71
N SER A 241 2.19 22.32 16.52
CA SER A 241 3.08 22.81 17.58
C SER A 241 3.21 24.33 17.48
N GLY A 242 3.36 25.01 18.62
CA GLY A 242 3.62 26.45 18.72
C GLY A 242 4.47 26.76 19.95
N TYR A 243 4.82 28.04 20.15
CA TYR A 243 5.53 28.51 21.34
C TYR A 243 4.71 28.34 22.63
N SER A 244 3.38 28.48 22.52
CA SER A 244 2.43 28.46 23.62
C SER A 244 1.19 27.67 23.20
N SER A 245 0.54 27.01 24.16
CA SER A 245 -0.70 26.27 23.95
C SER A 245 -1.84 27.11 23.36
N SER A 246 -1.75 28.45 23.41
CA SER A 246 -2.70 29.36 22.77
C SER A 246 -2.55 29.46 21.25
N TYR A 247 -1.42 29.04 20.68
CA TYR A 247 -1.15 29.07 19.24
C TYR A 247 -1.29 27.68 18.59
N ASP A 248 -1.36 26.64 19.40
CA ASP A 248 -1.53 25.27 18.94
C ASP A 248 -2.93 25.09 18.34
N ALA A 249 -2.97 24.70 17.07
CA ALA A 249 -4.21 24.24 16.47
C ALA A 249 -4.41 22.77 16.78
N THR A 250 -5.64 22.37 17.09
CA THR A 250 -6.04 20.96 17.26
C THR A 250 -6.99 20.55 16.15
N GLN A 251 -7.42 19.30 16.12
CA GLN A 251 -8.47 18.86 15.20
C GLN A 251 -9.87 19.42 15.52
N THR A 252 -10.04 20.13 16.64
CA THR A 252 -11.34 20.65 17.09
C THR A 252 -11.35 22.16 17.33
N SER A 253 -10.20 22.82 17.33
CA SER A 253 -10.08 24.26 17.56
C SER A 253 -8.84 24.82 16.89
N ALA A 254 -8.97 26.03 16.34
CA ALA A 254 -7.82 26.80 15.88
C ALA A 254 -7.04 27.42 17.03
N GLY A 255 -5.77 27.74 16.76
CA GLY A 255 -5.00 28.64 17.60
C GLY A 255 -5.49 30.08 17.45
N ASN A 256 -5.06 30.97 18.35
CA ASN A 256 -5.54 32.35 18.41
C ASN A 256 -5.39 33.09 17.06
N GLY A 257 -6.48 33.69 16.57
CA GLY A 257 -6.53 34.40 15.28
C GLY A 257 -6.63 33.50 14.04
N GLY A 258 -6.45 32.19 14.18
CA GLY A 258 -6.70 31.21 13.12
C GLY A 258 -8.15 30.73 13.09
N GLY A 259 -8.47 29.88 12.12
CA GLY A 259 -9.78 29.29 11.96
C GLY A 259 -9.76 27.99 11.17
N PHE A 260 -10.94 27.52 10.76
CA PHE A 260 -11.06 26.32 9.94
C PHE A 260 -10.46 26.56 8.56
N GLY A 261 -9.36 25.89 8.23
CA GLY A 261 -8.68 26.02 6.95
C GLY A 261 -7.67 27.17 6.84
N TYR A 262 -7.52 28.04 7.83
CA TYR A 262 -6.60 29.19 7.75
C TYR A 262 -5.91 29.53 9.07
N GLY A 263 -4.65 29.94 9.00
CA GLY A 263 -3.84 30.37 10.13
C GLY A 263 -4.03 31.86 10.47
N GLY A 264 -3.69 32.23 11.70
CA GLY A 264 -3.79 33.61 12.17
C GLY A 264 -2.77 34.55 11.55
N SER A 265 -3.15 35.81 11.32
CA SER A 265 -2.25 36.83 10.75
C SER A 265 -1.86 37.86 11.81
N THR A 266 -0.58 38.24 11.83
CA THR A 266 -0.09 39.38 12.63
C THR A 266 -0.34 40.66 11.86
N ASN A 267 -1.23 41.53 12.35
CA ASN A 267 -1.60 42.75 11.61
C ASN A 267 -0.69 43.96 11.91
N LEU A 268 0.01 43.98 13.05
CA LEU A 268 0.79 45.13 13.51
C LEU A 268 2.06 44.79 14.34
N GLY A 269 2.22 43.57 14.85
CA GLY A 269 3.42 43.15 15.62
C GLY A 269 4.46 42.45 14.74
N ASP A 270 5.72 42.48 15.15
CA ASP A 270 6.85 41.92 14.41
C ASP A 270 6.97 40.43 14.73
N GLY A 271 6.49 39.58 13.82
CA GLY A 271 6.54 38.14 14.03
C GLY A 271 5.81 37.29 13.00
N GLY A 272 5.50 36.05 13.41
CA GLY A 272 5.12 34.97 12.51
C GLY A 272 3.62 34.79 12.34
N GLY A 273 3.17 34.63 11.09
CA GLY A 273 1.83 34.17 10.77
C GLY A 273 1.64 32.68 11.09
N GLY A 274 0.44 32.29 11.50
CA GLY A 274 0.09 30.90 11.78
C GLY A 274 0.03 30.05 10.51
N GLY A 275 0.39 28.76 10.61
CA GLY A 275 0.32 27.80 9.51
C GLY A 275 -1.13 27.40 9.19
N GLY A 276 -1.42 27.13 7.92
CA GLY A 276 -2.71 26.56 7.50
C GLY A 276 -2.88 25.11 8.00
N GLY A 277 -4.11 24.65 8.16
CA GLY A 277 -4.38 23.27 8.57
C GLY A 277 -5.86 22.91 8.49
N TYR A 278 -6.25 21.80 9.10
CA TYR A 278 -7.66 21.49 9.31
C TYR A 278 -8.29 22.61 10.14
N TYR A 279 -7.66 22.89 11.29
CA TYR A 279 -7.65 24.21 11.89
C TYR A 279 -6.25 24.81 11.78
N GLY A 280 -6.19 26.11 11.49
CA GLY A 280 -4.92 26.81 11.36
C GLY A 280 -4.32 27.21 12.70
N GLY A 281 -2.99 27.27 12.71
CA GLY A 281 -2.20 27.71 13.84
C GLY A 281 -2.46 29.17 14.18
N GLY A 282 -2.24 29.49 15.44
CA GLY A 282 -2.45 30.83 15.97
C GLY A 282 -1.23 31.73 15.86
N THR A 283 -1.42 32.98 16.23
CA THR A 283 -0.35 33.96 16.42
C THR A 283 -0.74 34.99 17.49
N TYR A 284 0.20 35.85 17.87
CA TYR A 284 -0.09 37.02 18.71
C TYR A 284 -0.71 38.15 17.86
N SER A 285 -1.90 38.61 18.22
CA SER A 285 -2.49 39.81 17.63
C SER A 285 -2.38 40.99 18.62
N GLY A 286 -1.28 41.74 18.55
CA GLY A 286 -1.11 43.00 19.30
C GLY A 286 -1.75 44.20 18.61
N SER A 287 -2.09 45.24 19.37
CA SER A 287 -2.69 46.51 18.87
C SER A 287 -1.65 47.62 18.61
N SER A 288 -0.35 47.31 18.56
CA SER A 288 0.74 48.30 18.49
C SER A 288 1.92 47.78 17.68
N VAL A 289 2.60 48.68 16.95
CA VAL A 289 3.78 48.43 16.10
C VAL A 289 5.04 48.29 16.96
N GLY A 290 5.94 47.37 16.63
CA GLY A 290 7.27 47.28 17.26
C GLY A 290 7.33 46.50 18.58
N ASN A 291 6.40 45.55 18.82
CA ASN A 291 6.58 44.59 19.90
C ASN A 291 7.19 43.32 19.31
N ASP A 292 8.30 42.86 19.89
CA ASP A 292 8.96 41.59 19.58
C ASP A 292 7.98 40.45 19.81
N THR A 293 7.59 39.74 18.75
CA THR A 293 6.67 38.60 18.84
C THR A 293 7.30 37.32 18.32
N GLN A 294 6.96 36.22 18.98
CA GLN A 294 7.44 34.89 18.59
C GLN A 294 6.87 34.45 17.23
N GLY A 295 7.39 33.35 16.71
CA GLY A 295 6.84 32.71 15.52
C GLY A 295 5.41 32.21 15.70
N GLY A 296 4.71 32.07 14.58
CA GLY A 296 3.35 31.54 14.54
C GLY A 296 3.29 30.06 14.88
N GLY A 297 2.13 29.60 15.35
CA GLY A 297 1.83 28.17 15.54
C GLY A 297 1.62 27.46 14.20
N GLY A 298 1.91 26.16 14.15
CA GLY A 298 1.58 25.30 13.02
C GLY A 298 0.11 24.88 13.03
N GLY A 299 -0.45 24.57 11.86
CA GLY A 299 -1.80 24.03 11.76
C GLY A 299 -1.90 22.56 12.21
N SER A 300 -3.13 22.08 12.40
CA SER A 300 -3.41 20.67 12.68
C SER A 300 -3.65 19.86 11.41
N SER A 301 -3.14 18.63 11.36
CA SER A 301 -3.46 17.68 10.28
C SER A 301 -4.82 17.03 10.49
N TYR A 302 -5.38 16.46 9.42
CA TYR A 302 -6.65 15.72 9.45
C TYR A 302 -6.56 14.46 8.61
N ILE A 303 -7.01 13.35 9.18
CA ILE A 303 -6.94 12.02 8.57
C ILE A 303 -8.23 11.21 8.74
N ALA A 304 -9.31 11.79 9.29
CA ALA A 304 -10.53 11.03 9.55
C ALA A 304 -11.36 10.75 8.29
N GLY A 305 -11.02 11.37 7.15
CA GLY A 305 -11.61 11.06 5.84
C GLY A 305 -10.92 9.91 5.10
N VAL A 306 -9.89 9.28 5.69
CA VAL A 306 -9.15 8.15 5.11
C VAL A 306 -9.03 7.00 6.12
N SER A 307 -8.90 5.77 5.63
CA SER A 307 -8.54 4.61 6.47
C SER A 307 -7.02 4.48 6.58
N ASN A 308 -6.54 3.79 7.63
CA ASN A 308 -5.10 3.61 7.92
C ASN A 308 -4.32 4.94 7.95
N GLY A 309 -4.98 6.00 8.40
CA GLY A 309 -4.43 7.34 8.43
C GLY A 309 -3.25 7.46 9.40
N THR A 310 -2.16 8.09 8.98
CA THR A 310 -1.04 8.49 9.84
C THR A 310 -0.72 9.96 9.62
N THR A 311 -0.20 10.63 10.65
CA THR A 311 0.30 12.00 10.53
C THR A 311 1.55 12.21 11.36
N GLN A 312 2.45 13.05 10.87
CA GLN A 312 3.69 13.44 11.55
C GLN A 312 3.86 14.96 11.45
N SER A 313 4.41 15.57 12.50
CA SER A 313 4.69 17.00 12.53
C SER A 313 6.10 17.30 12.03
N GLY A 314 6.29 18.44 11.35
CA GLY A 314 7.62 19.01 11.08
C GLY A 314 8.50 18.26 10.06
N ILE A 315 7.92 17.73 8.99
CA ILE A 315 8.61 16.90 8.00
C ILE A 315 9.12 17.69 6.80
N ARG A 316 8.32 18.60 6.24
CA ARG A 316 8.55 19.18 4.92
C ARG A 316 9.11 20.60 5.00
N SER A 317 10.21 20.82 4.28
CA SER A 317 10.72 22.15 3.95
C SER A 317 10.25 22.60 2.55
N GLY A 318 10.11 23.91 2.36
CA GLY A 318 9.62 24.54 1.14
C GLY A 318 8.12 24.33 0.89
N HIS A 319 7.72 24.30 -0.37
CA HIS A 319 6.34 24.05 -0.78
C HIS A 319 5.87 22.64 -0.40
N GLY A 320 4.55 22.51 -0.23
CA GLY A 320 3.92 21.22 -0.05
C GLY A 320 3.98 20.35 -1.32
N SER A 321 3.49 19.13 -1.18
CA SER A 321 3.27 18.22 -2.31
C SER A 321 2.20 17.19 -1.96
N VAL A 322 1.55 16.62 -2.97
CA VAL A 322 0.72 15.43 -2.81
C VAL A 322 1.23 14.35 -3.75
N LYS A 323 1.31 13.11 -3.26
CA LYS A 323 1.51 11.93 -4.08
C LYS A 323 0.28 11.04 -3.92
N ILE A 324 -0.39 10.77 -5.02
CA ILE A 324 -1.50 9.81 -5.08
C ILE A 324 -0.96 8.56 -5.78
N SER A 325 -1.00 7.43 -5.09
CA SER A 325 -0.66 6.13 -5.67
C SER A 325 -1.91 5.29 -5.74
N TYR A 326 -2.09 4.59 -6.85
CA TYR A 326 -3.22 3.70 -7.04
C TYR A 326 -2.69 2.39 -7.59
N ASP A 327 -3.18 1.30 -7.04
CA ASP A 327 -3.14 0.06 -7.78
C ASP A 327 -4.43 0.02 -8.59
N ALA A 328 -4.30 -0.30 -9.86
CA ALA A 328 -5.45 -0.74 -10.60
C ALA A 328 -5.76 -2.16 -10.11
N THR A 329 -6.41 -2.23 -8.95
CA THR A 329 -7.29 -3.36 -8.72
C THR A 329 -8.30 -3.26 -9.84
N SER A 330 -8.12 -4.05 -10.89
CA SER A 330 -9.17 -4.30 -11.84
C SER A 330 -10.46 -4.46 -11.01
N PRO A 331 -11.57 -3.75 -11.28
CA PRO A 331 -12.88 -4.30 -11.01
C PRO A 331 -13.11 -5.39 -12.06
N GLY A 332 -12.14 -6.29 -12.17
CA GLY A 332 -12.45 -7.65 -12.39
C GLY A 332 -12.85 -8.18 -11.00
N THR A 333 -14.06 -8.68 -10.80
CA THR A 333 -14.41 -9.96 -11.42
C THR A 333 -13.18 -10.51 -12.14
N TYR A 334 -12.36 -11.29 -11.45
CA TYR A 334 -11.55 -12.26 -12.18
C TYR A 334 -12.54 -13.14 -12.94
N SER A 335 -13.03 -12.63 -14.07
CA SER A 335 -13.32 -13.42 -15.21
C SER A 335 -11.92 -13.84 -15.62
N ASN A 336 -11.46 -14.96 -15.04
CA ASN A 336 -11.09 -16.00 -15.97
C ASN A 336 -12.19 -15.94 -17.01
N THR A 337 -11.89 -15.44 -18.21
CA THR A 337 -12.58 -15.96 -19.36
C THR A 337 -12.37 -17.45 -19.19
N VAL A 338 -13.36 -18.11 -18.61
CA VAL A 338 -13.53 -19.52 -18.73
C VAL A 338 -13.79 -19.60 -20.22
N ASP A 339 -12.69 -19.73 -20.97
CA ASP A 339 -12.71 -20.38 -22.24
C ASP A 339 -13.61 -21.59 -22.00
N SER A 340 -14.71 -21.64 -22.75
CA SER A 340 -15.98 -22.27 -22.42
C SER A 340 -15.93 -23.80 -22.45
N VAL A 341 -14.86 -24.35 -21.90
CA VAL A 341 -14.48 -25.75 -21.88
C VAL A 341 -14.61 -26.26 -20.44
N PRO A 342 -15.45 -27.27 -20.18
CA PRO A 342 -15.59 -27.90 -18.86
C PRO A 342 -14.25 -28.49 -18.35
N ASN A 343 -14.08 -28.54 -17.02
CA ASN A 343 -12.96 -29.16 -16.27
C ASN A 343 -11.59 -28.45 -16.29
N LYS A 344 -11.43 -27.33 -15.57
CA LYS A 344 -10.09 -26.86 -15.16
C LYS A 344 -9.94 -26.61 -13.67
N VAL A 345 -8.83 -27.13 -13.15
CA VAL A 345 -8.28 -26.93 -11.80
C VAL A 345 -7.80 -25.48 -11.68
N LEU A 346 -8.17 -24.79 -10.59
CA LEU A 346 -7.60 -23.48 -10.25
C LEU A 346 -6.15 -23.68 -9.78
N SER A 347 -5.18 -23.50 -10.68
CA SER A 347 -3.79 -23.87 -10.41
C SER A 347 -2.88 -22.71 -9.96
N ASN A 348 -3.28 -21.44 -10.09
CA ASN A 348 -2.33 -20.33 -9.92
C ASN A 348 -2.98 -19.13 -9.21
N PHE A 349 -2.39 -18.68 -8.10
CA PHE A 349 -2.61 -17.35 -7.52
C PHE A 349 -1.27 -16.61 -7.44
N THR A 350 -1.22 -15.38 -7.93
CA THR A 350 -0.02 -14.54 -7.88
C THR A 350 -0.10 -13.62 -6.65
N VAL A 351 0.87 -13.71 -5.74
CA VAL A 351 0.94 -12.84 -4.56
C VAL A 351 2.03 -11.78 -4.76
N SER A 352 1.66 -10.50 -4.69
CA SER A 352 2.56 -9.37 -4.99
C SER A 352 3.34 -8.81 -3.79
N SER A 353 3.22 -9.38 -2.59
CA SER A 353 3.90 -8.89 -1.38
C SER A 353 4.04 -9.96 -0.30
N ASN A 354 4.93 -9.73 0.67
CA ASN A 354 5.10 -10.57 1.86
C ASN A 354 3.75 -10.69 2.58
N ARG A 355 3.34 -11.91 2.90
CA ARG A 355 2.11 -12.15 3.67
C ARG A 355 2.43 -13.05 4.84
N THR A 356 1.75 -12.78 5.94
CA THR A 356 1.71 -13.70 7.06
C THR A 356 0.43 -14.52 6.97
N LEU A 357 0.57 -15.84 7.02
CA LEU A 357 -0.52 -16.73 7.30
C LEU A 357 -0.57 -16.95 8.81
N SER A 358 -1.61 -16.43 9.47
CA SER A 358 -1.87 -16.67 10.88
C SER A 358 -3.10 -17.56 11.04
N PHE A 359 -2.97 -18.65 11.79
CA PHE A 359 -4.08 -19.45 12.25
C PHE A 359 -4.22 -19.28 13.75
N THR A 360 -5.34 -18.72 14.20
CA THR A 360 -5.67 -18.56 15.61
C THR A 360 -6.75 -19.54 16.00
N ASP A 361 -6.49 -20.39 16.99
CA ASP A 361 -7.50 -21.30 17.52
C ASP A 361 -8.53 -20.57 18.40
N ALA A 362 -9.54 -21.31 18.86
CA ALA A 362 -10.63 -20.78 19.69
C ALA A 362 -10.17 -20.30 21.08
N ASP A 363 -8.98 -20.71 21.54
CA ASP A 363 -8.38 -20.33 22.82
C ASP A 363 -7.44 -19.11 22.67
N GLY A 364 -7.31 -18.58 21.44
CA GLY A 364 -6.50 -17.39 21.12
C GLY A 364 -5.04 -17.68 20.79
N THR A 365 -4.65 -18.95 20.69
CA THR A 365 -3.28 -19.34 20.36
C THR A 365 -3.06 -19.22 18.85
N SER A 366 -2.08 -18.43 18.42
CA SER A 366 -1.82 -18.17 17.00
C SER A 366 -0.55 -18.86 16.51
N GLN A 367 -0.67 -19.67 15.47
CA GLN A 367 0.45 -20.16 14.65
C GLN A 367 0.69 -19.20 13.50
N ARG A 368 1.94 -18.79 13.27
CA ARG A 368 2.31 -17.73 12.33
C ARG A 368 3.37 -18.25 11.36
N GLU A 369 3.04 -18.26 10.07
CA GLU A 369 3.99 -18.53 9.00
C GLU A 369 4.18 -17.26 8.16
N ASP A 370 5.42 -16.77 8.13
CA ASP A 370 5.80 -15.57 7.40
C ASP A 370 6.33 -15.91 6.02
N TYR A 371 5.52 -15.63 4.98
CA TYR A 371 5.93 -15.80 3.59
C TYR A 371 6.62 -14.52 3.08
N VAL A 372 7.90 -14.63 2.73
CA VAL A 372 8.72 -13.56 2.14
C VAL A 372 8.91 -13.84 0.66
N SER A 373 8.37 -13.01 -0.23
CA SER A 373 8.53 -13.18 -1.68
C SER A 373 9.79 -12.48 -2.18
N ASN A 374 10.71 -13.22 -2.82
CA ASN A 374 11.95 -12.66 -3.40
C ASN A 374 11.88 -12.43 -4.92
N ASN A 375 10.78 -12.78 -5.56
CA ASN A 375 10.34 -12.39 -6.91
C ASN A 375 9.01 -13.10 -7.17
N GLN A 376 8.20 -12.63 -8.13
CA GLN A 376 6.91 -13.22 -8.44
C GLN A 376 7.00 -14.73 -8.68
N GLU A 377 6.61 -15.51 -7.68
CA GLU A 377 6.50 -16.95 -7.76
C GLU A 377 5.03 -17.30 -7.60
N THR A 378 4.53 -18.16 -8.50
CA THR A 378 3.17 -18.65 -8.41
C THR A 378 3.11 -19.61 -7.23
N LEU A 379 2.35 -19.26 -6.19
CA LEU A 379 1.97 -20.23 -5.17
C LEU A 379 0.67 -20.89 -5.62
N GLY A 380 0.76 -22.14 -6.05
CA GLY A 380 -0.41 -22.97 -6.28
C GLY A 380 -0.96 -23.47 -4.96
N PHE A 381 -2.28 -23.65 -4.82
CA PHE A 381 -2.82 -24.46 -3.72
C PHE A 381 -2.16 -25.86 -3.70
N SER A 382 -1.71 -26.35 -4.86
CA SER A 382 -0.94 -27.59 -5.02
C SER A 382 0.38 -27.61 -4.26
N ASP A 383 1.03 -26.47 -4.08
CA ASP A 383 2.33 -26.40 -3.37
C ASP A 383 2.14 -26.60 -1.86
N PHE A 384 0.92 -26.33 -1.37
CA PHE A 384 0.46 -26.67 -0.03
C PHE A 384 -0.29 -28.02 0.02
N GLY A 385 -0.32 -28.79 -1.08
CA GLY A 385 -1.05 -30.05 -1.17
C GLY A 385 -2.59 -29.92 -1.15
N ILE A 386 -3.11 -28.71 -1.39
CA ILE A 386 -4.52 -28.37 -1.39
C ILE A 386 -5.00 -28.29 -2.86
N GLN A 387 -6.10 -28.96 -3.19
CA GLN A 387 -6.69 -28.89 -4.52
C GLN A 387 -8.11 -28.35 -4.37
N VAL A 388 -8.39 -27.20 -4.99
CA VAL A 388 -9.72 -26.58 -4.98
C VAL A 388 -10.39 -26.88 -6.32
N THR A 389 -11.37 -27.77 -6.29
CA THR A 389 -12.21 -28.09 -7.45
C THR A 389 -13.52 -27.35 -7.30
N LEU A 390 -13.87 -26.52 -8.28
CA LEU A 390 -15.18 -25.87 -8.34
C LEU A 390 -16.16 -26.81 -9.05
N ASP A 391 -17.37 -26.96 -8.50
CA ASP A 391 -18.45 -27.67 -9.18
C ASP A 391 -18.80 -26.98 -10.51
N SER A 392 -19.16 -27.78 -11.51
CA SER A 392 -19.76 -27.40 -12.78
C SER A 392 -20.94 -26.42 -12.68
N THR A 393 -21.60 -26.32 -11.52
CA THR A 393 -22.71 -25.39 -11.27
C THR A 393 -22.28 -24.05 -10.67
N TYR A 394 -20.99 -23.84 -10.39
CA TYR A 394 -20.48 -22.62 -9.76
C TYR A 394 -20.70 -21.38 -10.62
N ALA A 395 -21.46 -20.42 -10.09
CA ALA A 395 -21.69 -19.11 -10.69
C ALA A 395 -20.98 -18.01 -9.86
N PRO A 396 -20.03 -17.25 -10.46
CA PRO A 396 -19.24 -16.23 -9.75
C PRO A 396 -20.07 -15.14 -9.06
N SER A 397 -21.29 -14.89 -9.55
CA SER A 397 -22.22 -13.88 -9.05
C SER A 397 -22.87 -14.23 -7.71
N SER A 398 -22.79 -15.48 -7.27
CA SER A 398 -23.48 -15.96 -6.06
C SER A 398 -22.60 -15.96 -4.79
N GLY A 399 -21.30 -15.69 -4.93
CA GLY A 399 -20.33 -15.79 -3.83
C GLY A 399 -20.17 -17.23 -3.33
N LEU A 400 -19.15 -17.47 -2.49
CA LEU A 400 -19.03 -18.73 -1.76
C LEU A 400 -20.01 -18.69 -0.58
N ASN A 401 -21.22 -19.21 -0.77
CA ASN A 401 -22.34 -19.13 0.19
C ASN A 401 -22.19 -20.02 1.44
N GLY A 402 -20.96 -20.28 1.89
CA GLY A 402 -20.68 -21.02 3.14
C GLY A 402 -21.15 -22.48 3.15
N THR A 403 -21.67 -23.00 2.04
CA THR A 403 -22.11 -24.40 1.88
C THR A 403 -21.17 -25.23 0.99
N ASN A 404 -20.15 -24.60 0.38
CA ASN A 404 -19.32 -25.20 -0.66
C ASN A 404 -17.83 -25.34 -0.29
N MET A 405 -17.48 -25.41 1.00
CA MET A 405 -16.24 -26.08 1.39
C MET A 405 -16.54 -27.58 1.51
N GLU A 406 -16.47 -28.28 0.39
CA GLU A 406 -16.47 -29.73 0.39
C GLU A 406 -15.05 -30.21 0.67
N ILE A 407 -14.81 -30.82 1.83
CA ILE A 407 -13.69 -31.73 1.98
C ILE A 407 -14.07 -32.95 1.16
N ALA A 408 -13.63 -33.00 -0.10
CA ALA A 408 -13.95 -34.11 -0.99
C ALA A 408 -13.63 -35.44 -0.30
N ALA A 409 -14.60 -36.36 -0.30
CA ALA A 409 -14.37 -37.72 0.16
C ALA A 409 -13.20 -38.30 -0.65
N GLY A 410 -12.21 -38.86 0.05
CA GLY A 410 -11.05 -39.48 -0.60
C GLY A 410 -9.79 -38.63 -0.67
N ARG A 411 -9.68 -37.53 0.08
CA ARG A 411 -8.37 -36.86 0.29
C ARG A 411 -7.54 -37.60 1.33
N ASP A 412 -6.28 -37.76 0.99
CA ASP A 412 -5.26 -38.40 1.80
C ASP A 412 -4.72 -37.41 2.85
N LEU A 413 -4.93 -37.71 4.13
CA LEU A 413 -4.33 -36.98 5.25
C LEU A 413 -2.87 -37.44 5.40
N GLN A 414 -1.93 -36.52 5.26
CA GLN A 414 -0.53 -36.79 5.56
C GLN A 414 -0.37 -37.01 7.07
N ILE A 415 0.06 -38.21 7.45
CA ILE A 415 0.22 -38.61 8.86
C ILE A 415 1.61 -39.20 9.16
N GLY A 416 2.55 -39.17 8.20
CA GLY A 416 3.95 -39.54 8.42
C GLY A 416 4.92 -38.45 7.97
N VAL A 417 6.20 -38.64 8.30
CA VAL A 417 7.27 -37.66 8.04
C VAL A 417 7.70 -37.58 6.57
N ASP A 418 7.60 -38.68 5.83
CA ASP A 418 8.01 -38.72 4.42
C ASP A 418 6.81 -38.55 3.48
N ASN A 419 7.07 -38.04 2.28
CA ASN A 419 6.07 -37.85 1.22
C ASN A 419 5.66 -39.14 0.49
N ASP A 420 5.72 -40.30 1.17
CA ASP A 420 5.35 -41.61 0.63
C ASP A 420 3.84 -41.89 0.81
N ILE A 421 3.24 -42.62 -0.13
CA ILE A 421 1.81 -42.99 -0.10
C ILE A 421 1.42 -43.82 1.13
N ASN A 422 2.36 -44.55 1.74
CA ASN A 422 2.11 -45.31 2.97
C ASN A 422 1.98 -44.40 4.21
N HIS A 423 2.46 -43.16 4.11
CA HIS A 423 2.37 -42.12 5.15
C HIS A 423 1.13 -41.23 4.99
N GLN A 424 0.23 -41.65 4.12
CA GLN A 424 -1.02 -40.99 3.83
C GLN A 424 -2.20 -41.86 4.28
N LEU A 425 -3.23 -41.22 4.81
CA LEU A 425 -4.45 -41.84 5.29
C LEU A 425 -5.67 -41.25 4.59
N GLN A 426 -6.30 -42.04 3.74
CA GLN A 426 -7.53 -41.64 3.10
C GLN A 426 -8.69 -41.63 4.11
N LEU A 427 -9.30 -40.46 4.31
CA LEU A 427 -10.52 -40.33 5.11
C LEU A 427 -11.70 -40.04 4.18
N GLY A 428 -12.48 -41.08 3.89
CA GLY A 428 -13.76 -40.98 3.20
C GLY A 428 -14.83 -41.64 4.04
N ILE A 429 -15.92 -40.91 4.30
CA ILE A 429 -17.16 -41.49 4.83
C ILE A 429 -18.24 -41.32 3.78
N SER A 430 -19.06 -42.36 3.58
CA SER A 430 -20.25 -42.22 2.73
C SER A 430 -21.25 -41.24 3.37
N SER A 431 -22.06 -40.56 2.55
CA SER A 431 -23.07 -39.63 3.04
C SER A 431 -24.10 -40.35 3.93
N VAL A 432 -24.15 -39.99 5.21
CA VAL A 432 -25.11 -40.52 6.20
C VAL A 432 -26.38 -39.68 6.32
N THR A 433 -26.70 -38.89 5.29
CA THR A 433 -27.97 -38.15 5.21
C THR A 433 -29.12 -39.07 4.83
N ALA A 434 -30.38 -38.64 5.00
CA ALA A 434 -31.54 -39.45 4.62
C ALA A 434 -31.51 -39.88 3.13
N SER A 435 -31.04 -39.00 2.24
CA SER A 435 -30.87 -39.30 0.82
C SER A 435 -29.68 -40.25 0.59
N GLY A 436 -28.54 -40.02 1.25
CA GLY A 436 -27.35 -40.88 1.15
C GLY A 436 -27.57 -42.30 1.65
N LEU A 437 -28.35 -42.46 2.72
CA LEU A 437 -28.79 -43.75 3.26
C LEU A 437 -29.99 -44.35 2.53
N ARG A 438 -30.51 -43.68 1.49
CA ARG A 438 -31.66 -44.12 0.67
C ARG A 438 -32.94 -44.34 1.47
N ILE A 439 -33.10 -43.62 2.59
CA ILE A 439 -34.31 -43.63 3.42
C ILE A 439 -35.22 -42.43 3.14
N ASP A 440 -34.77 -41.49 2.31
CA ASP A 440 -35.57 -40.34 1.89
C ASP A 440 -36.84 -40.78 1.15
N GLY A 441 -37.99 -40.26 1.58
CA GLY A 441 -39.30 -40.66 1.05
C GLY A 441 -39.82 -42.02 1.51
N SER A 442 -39.18 -42.73 2.44
CA SER A 442 -39.76 -43.95 3.03
C SER A 442 -41.05 -43.62 3.79
N GLN A 443 -42.14 -44.31 3.43
CA GLN A 443 -43.48 -44.10 3.99
C GLN A 443 -43.99 -45.36 4.67
N VAL A 444 -44.93 -45.18 5.60
CA VAL A 444 -45.57 -46.27 6.37
C VAL A 444 -47.10 -46.16 6.31
N LEU A 445 -47.66 -45.67 5.18
CA LEU A 445 -49.11 -45.42 5.07
C LEU A 445 -49.90 -46.71 4.81
N ASP A 446 -49.29 -47.71 4.18
CA ASP A 446 -49.86 -49.05 3.99
C ASP A 446 -48.84 -50.17 4.27
N ILE A 447 -49.30 -51.43 4.21
CA ILE A 447 -48.50 -52.59 4.58
C ILE A 447 -47.33 -52.86 3.64
N ASP A 448 -47.46 -52.51 2.36
CA ASP A 448 -46.42 -52.74 1.37
C ASP A 448 -45.35 -51.66 1.47
N GLN A 449 -45.75 -50.40 1.67
CA GLN A 449 -44.85 -49.30 2.00
C GLN A 449 -44.10 -49.55 3.32
N ALA A 450 -44.76 -50.07 4.35
CA ALA A 450 -44.11 -50.42 5.62
C ALA A 450 -43.06 -51.54 5.46
N ARG A 451 -43.31 -52.56 4.62
CA ARG A 451 -42.32 -53.60 4.30
C ARG A 451 -41.12 -53.04 3.53
N ALA A 452 -41.37 -52.15 2.57
CA ALA A 452 -40.31 -51.47 1.83
C ALA A 452 -39.46 -50.58 2.75
N ALA A 453 -40.08 -49.86 3.68
CA ALA A 453 -39.39 -49.02 4.66
C ALA A 453 -38.52 -49.83 5.65
N ILE A 454 -38.96 -51.03 6.06
CA ILE A 454 -38.12 -51.92 6.89
C ILE A 454 -36.86 -52.33 6.14
N THR A 455 -37.00 -52.66 4.85
CA THR A 455 -35.85 -53.08 4.02
C THR A 455 -34.87 -51.93 3.83
N SER A 456 -35.35 -50.71 3.54
CA SER A 456 -34.48 -49.54 3.39
C SER A 456 -33.77 -49.16 4.70
N LEU A 457 -34.42 -49.33 5.85
CA LEU A 457 -33.81 -49.10 7.16
C LEU A 457 -32.74 -50.15 7.52
N ASP A 458 -32.92 -51.41 7.10
CA ASP A 458 -31.93 -52.48 7.31
C ASP A 458 -30.67 -52.17 6.49
N ASP A 459 -30.83 -51.88 5.19
CA ASP A 459 -29.74 -51.47 4.30
C ASP A 459 -28.99 -50.22 4.81
N ALA A 460 -29.74 -49.22 5.30
CA ALA A 460 -29.17 -48.01 5.90
C ALA A 460 -28.36 -48.33 7.17
N THR A 461 -28.86 -49.24 8.01
CA THR A 461 -28.19 -49.65 9.24
C THR A 461 -26.89 -50.39 8.95
N ASP A 462 -26.89 -51.27 7.95
CA ASP A 462 -25.69 -51.98 7.49
C ASP A 462 -24.63 -51.02 6.95
N MET A 463 -25.05 -50.04 6.15
CA MET A 463 -24.15 -48.99 5.65
C MET A 463 -23.52 -48.20 6.80
N VAL A 464 -24.32 -47.75 7.77
CA VAL A 464 -23.79 -47.02 8.95
C VAL A 464 -22.83 -47.90 9.77
N ASN A 465 -23.12 -49.19 9.93
CA ASN A 465 -22.24 -50.11 10.66
C ASN A 465 -20.92 -50.35 9.92
N GLN A 466 -20.95 -50.46 8.60
CA GLN A 466 -19.75 -50.57 7.77
C GLN A 466 -18.86 -49.33 7.90
N GLU A 467 -19.46 -48.13 7.84
CA GLU A 467 -18.74 -46.86 8.02
C GLU A 467 -18.14 -46.74 9.44
N ARG A 468 -18.88 -47.14 10.48
CA ARG A 468 -18.34 -47.16 11.86
C ARG A 468 -17.16 -48.12 12.02
N SER A 469 -17.24 -49.29 11.40
CA SER A 469 -16.15 -50.28 11.40
C SER A 469 -14.91 -49.71 10.70
N TYR A 470 -15.10 -49.07 9.54
CA TYR A 470 -14.04 -48.38 8.81
C TYR A 470 -13.37 -47.31 9.67
N LEU A 471 -14.14 -46.39 10.26
CA LEU A 471 -13.61 -45.34 11.14
C LEU A 471 -12.87 -45.92 12.36
N GLY A 472 -13.36 -46.99 12.96
CA GLY A 472 -12.67 -47.68 14.06
C GLY A 472 -11.30 -48.24 13.63
N SER A 473 -11.22 -48.82 12.43
CA SER A 473 -9.93 -49.28 11.89
C SER A 473 -8.96 -48.12 11.62
N MET A 474 -9.47 -46.98 11.14
CA MET A 474 -8.67 -45.78 10.90
C MET A 474 -8.14 -45.18 12.21
N GLN A 475 -8.94 -45.17 13.28
CA GLN A 475 -8.51 -44.75 14.62
C GLN A 475 -7.36 -45.62 15.14
N ASN A 476 -7.44 -46.94 14.98
CA ASN A 476 -6.36 -47.84 15.38
C ASN A 476 -5.07 -47.57 14.60
N ARG A 477 -5.19 -47.34 13.28
CA ARG A 477 -4.04 -46.98 12.43
C ARG A 477 -3.41 -45.64 12.85
N LEU A 478 -4.22 -44.63 13.13
CA LEU A 478 -3.77 -43.31 13.61
C LEU A 478 -3.05 -43.43 14.96
N SER A 479 -3.59 -44.20 15.90
CA SER A 479 -2.96 -44.41 17.20
C SER A 479 -1.59 -45.07 17.08
N PHE A 480 -1.46 -46.07 16.20
CA PHE A 480 -0.17 -46.71 15.93
C PHE A 480 0.85 -45.73 15.32
N ILE A 481 0.42 -44.93 14.35
CA ILE A 481 1.29 -43.96 13.67
C ILE A 481 1.73 -42.86 14.62
N MET A 482 0.83 -42.37 15.49
CA MET A 482 1.18 -41.41 16.54
C MET A 482 2.27 -41.94 17.48
N SER A 483 2.16 -43.20 17.90
CA SER A 483 3.20 -43.83 18.73
C SER A 483 4.52 -43.96 17.98
N ASN A 484 4.50 -44.26 16.69
CA ASN A 484 5.71 -44.37 15.87
C ASN A 484 6.37 -43.00 15.68
N LEU A 485 5.59 -41.98 15.32
CA LEU A 485 6.06 -40.60 15.13
C LEU A 485 6.66 -40.03 16.40
N THR A 486 6.04 -40.25 17.57
CA THR A 486 6.60 -39.80 18.85
C THR A 486 7.98 -40.41 19.09
N GLY A 487 8.17 -41.69 18.74
CA GLY A 487 9.48 -42.33 18.80
C GLY A 487 10.49 -41.72 17.82
N GLN A 488 10.06 -41.42 16.58
CA GLN A 488 10.92 -40.77 15.60
C GLN A 488 11.31 -39.34 16.02
N THR A 489 10.37 -38.53 16.48
CA THR A 489 10.63 -37.19 17.00
C THR A 489 11.64 -37.24 18.14
N GLN A 490 11.48 -38.16 19.10
CA GLN A 490 12.46 -38.32 20.18
C GLN A 490 13.86 -38.66 19.65
N ASN A 491 13.97 -39.55 18.66
CA ASN A 491 15.26 -39.92 18.08
C ASN A 491 15.91 -38.77 17.31
N VAL A 492 15.11 -37.97 16.58
CA VAL A 492 15.58 -36.79 15.85
C VAL A 492 16.01 -35.69 16.82
N GLU A 493 15.24 -35.42 17.87
CA GLU A 493 15.60 -34.44 18.91
C GLU A 493 16.90 -34.83 19.65
N VAL A 494 17.09 -36.11 19.99
CA VAL A 494 18.36 -36.58 20.58
C VAL A 494 19.53 -36.43 19.60
N SER A 495 19.31 -36.71 18.31
CA SER A 495 20.34 -36.53 17.28
C SER A 495 20.68 -35.05 17.08
N ARG A 496 19.67 -34.18 17.10
CA ARG A 496 19.81 -32.74 16.99
C ARG A 496 20.52 -32.15 18.19
N SER A 497 20.12 -32.52 19.41
CA SER A 497 20.81 -32.15 20.65
C SER A 497 22.28 -32.56 20.61
N SER A 498 22.60 -33.76 20.09
CA SER A 498 24.00 -34.20 19.94
C SER A 498 24.83 -33.38 18.93
N ILE A 499 24.19 -32.66 17.99
CA ILE A 499 24.86 -31.86 16.95
C ILE A 499 24.88 -30.37 17.32
N GLU A 500 23.77 -29.84 17.83
CA GLU A 500 23.58 -28.41 18.11
C GLU A 500 23.96 -28.04 19.55
N ASP A 501 23.74 -28.92 20.53
CA ASP A 501 24.05 -28.60 21.91
C ASP A 501 25.55 -28.79 22.17
N THR A 502 26.20 -27.75 22.66
CA THR A 502 27.58 -27.85 23.09
C THR A 502 27.69 -28.40 24.50
N ASP A 503 28.70 -29.25 24.74
CA ASP A 503 29.08 -29.66 26.09
C ASP A 503 29.58 -28.46 26.89
N PHE A 504 28.71 -27.93 27.76
CA PHE A 504 29.01 -26.80 28.62
C PHE A 504 30.26 -27.00 29.47
N ALA A 505 30.59 -28.24 29.86
CA ALA A 505 31.80 -28.51 30.63
C ALA A 505 33.06 -28.23 29.79
N ALA A 506 33.08 -28.66 28.52
CA ALA A 506 34.19 -28.40 27.62
C ALA A 506 34.33 -26.90 27.31
N ASP A 507 33.24 -26.24 26.92
CA ASP A 507 33.23 -24.81 26.60
C ASP A 507 33.60 -23.93 27.81
N ALA A 508 33.13 -24.28 29.01
CA ALA A 508 33.50 -23.56 30.23
C ALA A 508 34.99 -23.70 30.54
N THR A 509 35.60 -24.87 30.28
CA THR A 509 37.05 -25.05 30.46
C THR A 509 37.86 -24.25 29.45
N ASP A 510 37.43 -24.19 28.18
CA ASP A 510 38.10 -23.39 27.17
C ASP A 510 37.92 -21.88 27.41
N LEU A 511 36.75 -21.44 27.85
CA LEU A 511 36.52 -20.06 28.27
C LEU A 511 37.44 -19.68 29.45
N ALA A 512 37.50 -20.52 30.48
CA ALA A 512 38.37 -20.29 31.63
C ALA A 512 39.85 -20.23 31.22
N LYS A 513 40.29 -21.15 30.36
CA LYS A 513 41.65 -21.15 29.78
C LYS A 513 41.92 -19.86 29.01
N ASN A 514 41.00 -19.40 28.17
CA ASN A 514 41.14 -18.17 27.40
C ASN A 514 41.17 -16.92 28.28
N GLN A 515 40.38 -16.88 29.35
CA GLN A 515 40.43 -15.81 30.35
C GLN A 515 41.79 -15.78 31.08
N ILE A 516 42.31 -16.94 31.48
CA ILE A 516 43.65 -17.04 32.10
C ILE A 516 44.73 -16.60 31.12
N LEU A 517 44.66 -17.00 29.85
CA LEU A 517 45.60 -16.58 28.81
C LEU A 517 45.54 -15.07 28.57
N ALA A 518 44.36 -14.46 28.51
CA ALA A 518 44.20 -13.01 28.36
C ALA A 518 44.77 -12.23 29.56
N GLN A 519 44.53 -12.71 30.78
CA GLN A 519 45.12 -12.13 31.99
C GLN A 519 46.65 -12.30 32.02
N SER A 520 47.16 -13.46 31.57
CA SER A 520 48.60 -13.71 31.47
C SER A 520 49.26 -12.83 30.40
N ALA A 521 48.62 -12.64 29.25
CA ALA A 521 49.11 -11.78 28.18
C ALA A 521 49.16 -10.31 28.59
N THR A 522 48.15 -9.81 29.31
CA THR A 522 48.15 -8.43 29.84
C THR A 522 49.22 -8.24 30.92
N ALA A 523 49.42 -9.21 31.82
CA ALA A 523 50.50 -9.18 32.80
C ALA A 523 51.89 -9.20 32.14
N MET A 524 52.08 -10.04 31.11
CA MET A 524 53.33 -10.08 30.34
C MET A 524 53.56 -8.77 29.58
N LEU A 525 52.52 -8.16 29.00
CA LEU A 525 52.62 -6.86 28.32
C LEU A 525 53.01 -5.74 29.29
N ALA A 526 52.43 -5.72 30.49
CA ALA A 526 52.79 -4.78 31.55
C ALA A 526 54.25 -4.97 31.99
N GLN A 527 54.71 -6.22 32.14
CA GLN A 527 56.09 -6.53 32.50
C GLN A 527 57.08 -6.15 31.38
N ALA A 528 56.76 -6.42 30.11
CA ALA A 528 57.59 -6.01 28.98
C ALA A 528 57.70 -4.48 28.87
N SER A 529 56.61 -3.76 29.17
CA SER A 529 56.60 -2.30 29.23
C SER A 529 57.50 -1.78 30.36
N ALA A 530 57.44 -2.40 31.55
CA ALA A 530 58.29 -2.04 32.69
C ALA A 530 59.77 -2.33 32.44
N ILE A 531 60.11 -3.46 31.80
CA ILE A 531 61.49 -3.76 31.39
C ILE A 531 62.01 -2.69 30.43
N SER A 532 61.19 -2.27 29.46
CA SER A 532 61.56 -1.21 28.51
C SER A 532 61.85 0.12 29.22
N GLN A 533 61.06 0.48 30.23
CA GLN A 533 61.30 1.68 31.05
C GLN A 533 62.56 1.58 31.91
N ASN A 534 62.83 0.41 32.50
CA ASN A 534 64.05 0.17 33.28
C ASN A 534 65.31 0.24 32.39
N ILE A 535 65.23 -0.21 31.14
CA ILE A 535 66.34 -0.04 30.17
C ILE A 535 66.55 1.44 29.87
N LEU A 536 65.49 2.22 29.64
CA LEU A 536 65.62 3.67 29.44
C LEU A 536 66.25 4.35 30.66
N SER A 537 65.88 3.96 31.88
CA SER A 537 66.48 4.55 33.10
C SER A 537 67.96 4.17 33.26
N LEU A 538 68.37 2.99 32.80
CA LEU A 538 69.76 2.53 32.86
C LEU A 538 70.66 3.19 31.82
N VAL A 539 70.11 3.60 30.67
CA VAL A 539 70.84 4.30 29.61
C VAL A 539 70.88 5.81 29.85
N ALA A 540 69.92 6.36 30.60
CA ALA A 540 69.87 7.77 30.98
C ALA A 540 70.68 8.10 32.25
N ALA A 541 71.16 7.09 32.99
CA ALA A 541 72.11 7.20 34.10
C ALA A 541 73.53 6.90 33.61
#